data_AF-A0A6C0PCZ0-F1
#
_entry.id   AF-A0A6C0PCZ0-F1
#
_cell.length_a   1.000
_cell.length_b   1.000
_cell.length_c   1.000
_cell.angle_alpha   90.00
_cell.angle_beta   90.00
_cell.angle_gamma   90.00
#
_symmetry.space_group_name_H-M   'P 1'
#
loop_
_entity.id
_entity.type
_entity.pdbx_description
1 polymer ?
#
loop_
_entity_poly.entity_id
_entity_poly.type
_entity_poly.pdbx_seq_one_letter_code
_entity_poly.pdbx_strand_id
1 'polypeptide(L)'
;MAEYKHSKSVSETYHITWPGEFTWANIMINEMGDLNIQSDYGNYTYGWRSFGDNFKKFLIRICGKSGDHPKGYLYDKLHDHSKAATVDVKKSLTVWKKEIIRMRRETGLRYKRYDWVKLSSGEISQEQAKDVWDSICIIERELGSTCSQDRFYMSLDRESINDVFDWEWRIHGDGSPETTGDVACEAFCREIAPVFAKILQDELDQEAMKESA
;
A
#
# COMPACT_ATOMS: atom_id res chain seq x y z
N MET A 1 -37.95 -28.69 3.16
CA MET A 1 -36.74 -28.13 2.52
C MET A 1 -37.00 -26.67 2.28
N ALA A 2 -36.07 -25.76 2.59
CA ALA A 2 -36.26 -24.34 2.28
C ALA A 2 -36.32 -24.15 0.76
N GLU A 3 -37.25 -23.34 0.27
CA GLU A 3 -37.32 -22.96 -1.14
C GLU A 3 -36.06 -22.18 -1.53
N TYR A 4 -35.38 -22.59 -2.59
CA TYR A 4 -34.28 -21.81 -3.15
C TYR A 4 -34.83 -20.73 -4.08
N LYS A 5 -34.29 -19.51 -3.99
CA LYS A 5 -34.55 -18.43 -4.95
C LYS A 5 -33.41 -18.39 -5.96
N HIS A 6 -33.73 -18.14 -7.22
CA HIS A 6 -32.75 -17.99 -8.30
C HIS A 6 -33.04 -16.71 -9.10
N SER A 7 -31.98 -16.10 -9.62
CA SER A 7 -32.04 -14.98 -10.55
C SER A 7 -30.93 -15.13 -11.59
N LYS A 8 -31.15 -14.59 -12.78
CA LYS A 8 -30.17 -14.55 -13.88
C LYS A 8 -29.81 -13.10 -14.18
N SER A 9 -28.53 -12.82 -14.40
CA SER A 9 -28.03 -11.52 -14.84
C SER A 9 -27.11 -11.68 -16.05
N VAL A 10 -26.94 -10.61 -16.81
CA VAL A 10 -25.98 -10.52 -17.91
C VAL A 10 -24.72 -9.82 -17.41
N SER A 11 -23.57 -10.23 -17.95
CA SER A 11 -22.27 -9.63 -17.66
C SER A 11 -21.59 -9.20 -18.95
N GLU A 12 -20.87 -8.10 -18.86
CA GLU A 12 -20.02 -7.58 -19.93
C GLU A 12 -18.56 -7.88 -19.56
N THR A 13 -17.77 -8.28 -20.55
CA THR A 13 -16.34 -8.57 -20.36
C THR A 13 -15.51 -7.73 -21.32
N TYR A 14 -14.55 -7.02 -20.76
CA TYR A 14 -13.64 -6.13 -21.43
C TYR A 14 -12.26 -6.76 -21.47
N HIS A 15 -11.73 -6.93 -22.67
CA HIS A 15 -10.37 -7.44 -22.90
C HIS A 15 -9.50 -6.27 -23.30
N ILE A 16 -8.68 -5.80 -22.37
CA ILE A 16 -7.80 -4.64 -22.56
C ILE A 16 -6.39 -5.15 -22.80
N THR A 17 -5.77 -4.69 -23.89
CA THR A 17 -4.35 -4.91 -24.20
C THR A 17 -3.73 -3.63 -24.72
N TRP A 18 -2.54 -3.25 -24.24
CA TRP A 18 -1.77 -2.11 -24.79
C TRP A 18 -0.32 -2.49 -25.11
N PRO A 19 0.41 -1.71 -25.92
CA PRO A 19 1.84 -1.95 -26.13
C PRO A 19 2.68 -1.54 -24.90
N GLY A 20 3.53 -2.46 -24.37
CA GLY A 20 4.37 -2.24 -23.18
C GLY A 20 4.71 -3.53 -22.40
N GLU A 21 5.22 -3.42 -21.17
CA GLU A 21 5.25 -4.51 -20.17
C GLU A 21 3.99 -4.46 -19.28
N PHE A 22 3.52 -5.62 -18.80
CA PHE A 22 2.33 -5.78 -17.93
C PHE A 22 1.05 -5.18 -18.54
N THR A 23 0.66 -5.72 -19.69
CA THR A 23 -0.16 -5.04 -20.70
C THR A 23 -1.59 -5.50 -20.82
N TRP A 24 -2.04 -6.48 -20.04
CA TRP A 24 -3.39 -7.00 -20.19
C TRP A 24 -4.25 -6.93 -18.93
N ALA A 25 -5.55 -6.75 -19.16
CA ALA A 25 -6.59 -6.98 -18.17
C ALA A 25 -7.86 -7.52 -18.83
N ASN A 26 -8.45 -8.52 -18.20
CA ASN A 26 -9.81 -8.95 -18.42
C ASN A 26 -10.67 -8.40 -17.29
N ILE A 27 -11.62 -7.53 -17.61
CA ILE A 27 -12.49 -6.89 -16.62
C ILE A 27 -13.93 -7.29 -16.93
N MET A 28 -14.57 -7.97 -16.00
CA MET A 28 -15.98 -8.36 -16.08
C MET A 28 -16.80 -7.51 -15.13
N ILE A 29 -17.90 -6.94 -15.63
CA ILE A 29 -18.87 -6.19 -14.84
C ILE A 29 -20.29 -6.67 -15.10
N ASN A 30 -21.21 -6.42 -14.17
CA ASN A 30 -22.63 -6.66 -14.39
C ASN A 30 -23.50 -5.55 -13.77
N GLU A 31 -24.79 -5.56 -14.10
CA GLU A 31 -25.76 -4.60 -13.57
C GLU A 31 -26.03 -4.74 -12.07
N MET A 32 -25.61 -5.86 -11.45
CA MET A 32 -25.74 -6.11 -10.01
C MET A 32 -24.58 -5.47 -9.21
N GLY A 33 -23.66 -4.80 -9.90
CA GLY A 33 -22.50 -4.12 -9.32
C GLY A 33 -21.32 -5.02 -9.00
N ASP A 34 -21.28 -6.23 -9.58
CA ASP A 34 -20.13 -7.11 -9.47
C ASP A 34 -19.02 -6.67 -10.42
N LEU A 35 -17.79 -6.63 -9.93
CA LEU A 35 -16.56 -6.38 -10.66
C LEU A 35 -15.61 -7.55 -10.42
N ASN A 36 -15.15 -8.18 -11.50
CA ASN A 36 -14.09 -9.18 -11.47
C ASN A 36 -12.99 -8.77 -12.44
N ILE A 37 -11.75 -8.78 -11.99
CA ILE A 37 -10.59 -8.35 -12.75
C ILE A 37 -9.56 -9.47 -12.72
N GLN A 38 -9.01 -9.79 -13.87
CA GLN A 38 -7.80 -10.58 -14.02
C GLN A 38 -6.81 -9.74 -14.81
N SER A 39 -5.61 -9.52 -14.30
CA SER A 39 -4.62 -8.67 -14.94
C SER A 39 -3.21 -9.08 -14.57
N ASP A 40 -2.24 -8.52 -15.28
CA ASP A 40 -0.83 -8.64 -14.92
C ASP A 40 -0.50 -8.08 -13.53
N TYR A 41 -1.29 -7.13 -13.05
CA TYR A 41 -1.17 -6.58 -11.69
C TYR A 41 -1.93 -7.39 -10.65
N GLY A 42 -2.53 -8.52 -11.00
CA GLY A 42 -3.24 -9.39 -10.07
C GLY A 42 -4.72 -9.53 -10.37
N ASN A 43 -5.38 -10.29 -9.49
CA ASN A 43 -6.78 -10.66 -9.63
C ASN A 43 -7.58 -10.02 -8.50
N TYR A 44 -8.64 -9.31 -8.86
CA TYR A 44 -9.46 -8.56 -7.92
C TYR A 44 -10.92 -8.93 -8.11
N THR A 45 -11.68 -8.92 -7.02
CA THR A 45 -13.13 -9.11 -7.08
C THR A 45 -13.79 -8.28 -6.01
N TYR A 46 -14.79 -7.50 -6.39
CA TYR A 46 -15.58 -6.73 -5.45
C TYR A 46 -17.00 -6.53 -5.97
N GLY A 47 -17.99 -6.58 -5.08
CA GLY A 47 -19.40 -6.35 -5.41
C GLY A 47 -19.94 -5.13 -4.68
N TRP A 48 -20.30 -4.08 -5.42
CA TRP A 48 -21.09 -2.98 -4.88
C TRP A 48 -22.57 -3.34 -4.96
N ARG A 49 -23.25 -3.44 -3.82
CA ARG A 49 -24.72 -3.66 -3.78
C ARG A 49 -25.52 -2.37 -3.71
N SER A 50 -24.83 -1.22 -3.68
CA SER A 50 -25.42 0.11 -3.68
C SER A 50 -24.43 1.09 -4.33
N PHE A 51 -24.58 1.28 -5.64
CA PHE A 51 -23.72 2.15 -6.47
C PHE A 51 -24.46 3.38 -7.03
N GLY A 52 -25.76 3.54 -6.69
CA GLY A 52 -26.63 4.57 -7.24
C GLY A 52 -27.32 4.05 -8.51
N ASP A 53 -27.34 4.87 -9.55
CA ASP A 53 -28.19 4.61 -10.72
C ASP A 53 -27.56 3.63 -11.72
N ASN A 54 -26.35 3.94 -12.22
CA ASN A 54 -25.72 3.18 -13.29
C ASN A 54 -24.30 2.75 -12.89
N PHE A 55 -24.03 1.45 -12.98
CA PHE A 55 -22.76 0.90 -12.54
C PHE A 55 -21.57 1.34 -13.40
N LYS A 56 -21.72 1.47 -14.72
CA LYS A 56 -20.67 2.03 -15.59
C LYS A 56 -20.34 3.48 -15.19
N LYS A 57 -21.35 4.33 -14.95
CA LYS A 57 -21.14 5.72 -14.45
C LYS A 57 -20.44 5.74 -13.09
N PHE A 58 -20.80 4.83 -12.20
CA PHE A 58 -20.12 4.67 -10.91
C PHE A 58 -18.64 4.29 -11.10
N LEU A 59 -18.36 3.30 -11.96
CA LEU A 59 -17.01 2.85 -12.27
C LEU A 59 -16.16 3.94 -12.92
N ILE A 60 -16.69 4.68 -13.90
CA ILE A 60 -16.01 5.84 -14.50
C ILE A 60 -15.53 6.81 -13.43
N ARG A 61 -16.41 7.14 -12.46
CA ARG A 61 -16.08 8.07 -11.38
C ARG A 61 -14.97 7.55 -10.47
N ILE A 62 -15.00 6.28 -10.07
CA ILE A 62 -14.01 5.75 -9.12
C ILE A 62 -12.69 5.41 -9.82
N CYS A 63 -12.75 4.81 -11.01
CA CYS A 63 -11.58 4.39 -11.78
C CYS A 63 -10.88 5.58 -12.45
N GLY A 64 -11.62 6.60 -12.89
CA GLY A 64 -11.04 7.82 -13.46
C GLY A 64 -10.24 8.64 -12.44
N LYS A 65 -10.65 8.63 -11.17
CA LYS A 65 -9.91 9.31 -10.08
C LYS A 65 -8.69 8.53 -9.59
N SER A 66 -8.61 7.23 -9.88
CA SER A 66 -7.52 6.37 -9.43
C SER A 66 -6.18 6.70 -10.08
N GLY A 67 -6.16 7.35 -11.24
CA GLY A 67 -4.91 7.79 -11.88
C GLY A 67 -4.18 8.86 -11.05
N ASP A 68 -4.91 9.86 -10.56
CA ASP A 68 -4.35 10.97 -9.77
C ASP A 68 -4.11 10.55 -8.30
N HIS A 69 -4.93 9.63 -7.79
CA HIS A 69 -4.83 9.11 -6.43
C HIS A 69 -4.90 7.57 -6.43
N PRO A 70 -3.79 6.88 -6.72
CA PRO A 70 -3.74 5.41 -6.80
C PRO A 70 -4.15 4.70 -5.51
N LYS A 71 -3.90 5.31 -4.35
CA LYS A 71 -4.35 4.84 -3.03
C LYS A 71 -5.70 5.47 -2.61
N GLY A 72 -6.63 5.57 -3.56
CA GLY A 72 -7.95 6.14 -3.34
C GLY A 72 -9.03 5.09 -3.04
N TYR A 73 -10.29 5.47 -3.21
CA TYR A 73 -11.44 4.62 -2.91
C TYR A 73 -11.40 3.25 -3.60
N LEU A 74 -10.96 3.18 -4.86
CA LEU A 74 -10.89 1.91 -5.59
C LEU A 74 -9.87 0.96 -4.95
N TYR A 75 -8.67 1.46 -4.65
CA TYR A 75 -7.64 0.70 -3.95
C TYR A 75 -8.13 0.20 -2.59
N ASP A 76 -8.82 1.03 -1.82
CA ASP A 76 -9.37 0.63 -0.53
C ASP A 76 -10.38 -0.53 -0.63
N LYS A 77 -11.03 -0.69 -1.78
CA LYS A 77 -11.96 -1.80 -2.04
C LYS A 77 -11.29 -3.05 -2.58
N LEU A 78 -10.18 -2.91 -3.30
CA LEU A 78 -9.56 -4.02 -4.03
C LEU A 78 -8.31 -4.59 -3.35
N HIS A 79 -7.58 -3.78 -2.58
CA HIS A 79 -6.28 -4.18 -2.06
C HIS A 79 -6.39 -5.37 -1.10
N ASP A 80 -5.38 -6.23 -1.15
CA ASP A 80 -5.25 -7.31 -0.19
C ASP A 80 -4.83 -6.73 1.17
N HIS A 81 -5.75 -6.72 2.12
CA HIS A 81 -5.49 -6.26 3.49
C HIS A 81 -4.36 -7.04 4.18
N SER A 82 -4.10 -8.30 3.78
CA SER A 82 -2.95 -9.05 4.30
C SER A 82 -1.61 -8.47 3.84
N LYS A 83 -1.59 -7.78 2.69
CA LYS A 83 -0.42 -7.09 2.16
C LYS A 83 -0.29 -5.66 2.66
N ALA A 84 -1.37 -5.04 3.16
CA ALA A 84 -1.37 -3.69 3.71
C ALA A 84 -0.36 -3.52 4.86
N ALA A 85 -0.13 -4.57 5.65
CA ALA A 85 0.84 -4.59 6.74
C ALA A 85 2.24 -5.10 6.34
N THR A 86 2.52 -5.26 5.04
CA THR A 86 3.85 -5.67 4.57
C THR A 86 4.83 -4.52 4.79
N VAL A 87 5.88 -4.77 5.56
CA VAL A 87 6.91 -3.79 5.90
C VAL A 87 7.94 -3.72 4.78
N ASP A 88 8.22 -2.51 4.31
CA ASP A 88 9.42 -2.17 3.54
C ASP A 88 10.60 -2.13 4.51
N VAL A 89 11.35 -3.23 4.58
CA VAL A 89 12.45 -3.41 5.54
C VAL A 89 13.52 -2.34 5.32
N LYS A 90 13.86 -2.10 4.05
CA LYS A 90 14.93 -1.17 3.68
C LYS A 90 14.54 0.26 4.04
N LYS A 91 13.33 0.69 3.69
CA LYS A 91 12.85 2.04 3.97
C LYS A 91 12.71 2.26 5.49
N SER A 92 12.16 1.29 6.21
CA SER A 92 12.02 1.33 7.67
C SER A 92 13.38 1.47 8.37
N LEU A 93 14.32 0.56 8.07
CA LEU A 93 15.65 0.56 8.70
C LEU A 93 16.53 1.74 8.27
N THR A 94 16.22 2.40 7.15
CA THR A 94 16.90 3.63 6.75
C THR A 94 16.63 4.77 7.73
N VAL A 95 15.41 4.88 8.26
CA VAL A 95 15.06 5.89 9.27
C VAL A 95 15.89 5.66 10.55
N TRP A 96 15.99 4.40 10.96
CA TRP A 96 16.80 4.01 12.12
C TRP A 96 18.28 4.31 11.95
N LYS A 97 18.86 4.00 10.78
CA LYS A 97 20.26 4.35 10.46
C LYS A 97 20.49 5.86 10.49
N LYS A 98 19.57 6.66 9.95
CA LYS A 98 19.65 8.13 10.01
C LYS A 98 19.62 8.62 11.45
N GLU A 99 18.81 7.99 12.28
CA GLU A 99 18.68 8.36 13.69
C GLU A 99 19.95 8.07 14.49
N ILE A 100 20.61 6.92 14.27
CA ILE A 100 21.92 6.63 14.88
C ILE A 100 22.96 7.70 14.48
N ILE A 101 22.99 8.08 13.20
CA ILE A 101 23.88 9.14 12.71
C ILE A 101 23.56 10.48 13.38
N ARG A 102 22.27 10.81 13.52
CA ARG A 102 21.81 12.03 14.19
C ARG A 102 22.27 12.05 15.65
N MET A 103 21.98 10.98 16.40
CA MET A 103 22.41 10.83 17.80
C MET A 103 23.92 10.97 17.95
N ARG A 104 24.73 10.38 17.06
CA ARG A 104 26.20 10.53 17.05
C ARG A 104 26.67 11.95 16.77
N ARG A 105 26.03 12.65 15.83
CA ARG A 105 26.36 14.04 15.48
C ARG A 105 26.00 15.00 16.61
N GLU A 106 24.82 14.83 17.21
CA GLU A 106 24.34 15.69 18.30
C GLU A 106 25.11 15.45 19.60
N THR A 107 25.50 14.21 19.89
CA THR A 107 26.41 13.87 21.01
C THR A 107 27.76 14.59 20.85
N GLY A 108 28.31 14.64 19.63
CA GLY A 108 29.54 15.41 19.35
C GLY A 108 29.37 16.95 19.45
N LEU A 109 28.15 17.46 19.41
CA LEU A 109 27.82 18.90 19.49
C LEU A 109 27.38 19.34 20.91
N ARG A 110 27.03 18.39 21.79
CA ARG A 110 26.45 18.64 23.13
C ARG A 110 27.46 18.96 24.24
N TYR A 111 28.71 19.30 23.93
CA TYR A 111 29.63 19.85 24.95
C TYR A 111 29.22 21.26 25.45
N LYS A 112 28.18 21.90 24.88
CA LYS A 112 27.65 23.20 25.35
C LYS A 112 26.17 23.39 25.02
N ARG A 113 25.25 22.99 25.91
CA ARG A 113 24.09 23.81 26.35
C ARG A 113 23.05 22.99 27.14
N TYR A 114 22.87 23.42 28.39
CA TYR A 114 21.71 23.32 29.26
C TYR A 114 21.17 21.92 29.61
N ASP A 115 21.39 21.58 30.89
CA ASP A 115 20.51 20.77 31.74
C ASP A 115 19.02 21.17 31.55
N TRP A 116 18.11 20.26 31.89
CA TRP A 116 16.65 20.45 32.06
C TRP A 116 15.68 19.83 31.02
N VAL A 117 16.11 18.92 30.15
CA VAL A 117 15.19 17.94 29.54
C VAL A 117 15.80 16.55 29.59
N LYS A 118 15.33 15.71 30.53
CA LYS A 118 15.51 14.25 30.46
C LYS A 118 14.66 13.73 29.30
N LEU A 119 15.15 13.88 28.08
CA LEU A 119 14.91 12.88 27.07
C LEU A 119 15.61 11.61 27.56
N SER A 120 15.01 10.45 27.35
CA SER A 120 15.65 9.12 27.47
C SER A 120 16.91 8.98 26.60
N SER A 121 17.30 10.04 25.88
CA SER A 121 18.50 10.19 25.06
C SER A 121 19.75 10.37 25.93
N GLY A 122 20.20 9.28 26.54
CA GLY A 122 21.61 9.16 26.89
C GLY A 122 22.44 9.28 25.61
N GLU A 123 23.57 9.98 25.70
CA GLU A 123 24.60 9.94 24.67
C GLU A 123 24.92 8.48 24.33
N ILE A 124 24.80 8.10 23.05
CA ILE A 124 25.18 6.74 22.64
C ILE A 124 26.70 6.67 22.44
N SER A 125 27.35 5.70 23.07
CA SER A 125 28.78 5.48 22.88
C SER A 125 29.08 5.07 21.42
N GLN A 126 30.36 5.12 21.04
CA GLN A 126 30.76 4.65 19.71
C GLN A 126 30.51 3.15 19.55
N GLU A 127 30.75 2.39 20.61
CA GLU A 127 30.54 0.97 20.71
C GLU A 127 29.06 0.64 20.58
N GLN A 128 28.18 1.31 21.35
CA GLN A 128 26.72 1.14 21.26
C GLN A 128 26.19 1.48 19.87
N ALA A 129 26.63 2.59 19.29
CA ALA A 129 26.21 2.98 17.94
C ALA A 129 26.63 1.95 16.89
N LYS A 130 27.83 1.37 17.03
CA LYS A 130 28.31 0.31 16.15
C LYS A 130 27.50 -0.98 16.32
N ASP A 131 27.26 -1.40 17.55
CA ASP A 131 26.55 -2.65 17.85
C ASP A 131 25.10 -2.60 17.35
N VAL A 132 24.42 -1.46 17.51
CA VAL A 132 23.08 -1.23 16.94
C VAL A 132 23.12 -1.21 15.42
N TRP A 133 24.09 -0.51 14.83
CA TRP A 133 24.23 -0.45 13.38
C TRP A 133 24.44 -1.84 12.76
N ASP A 134 25.32 -2.64 13.35
CA ASP A 134 25.61 -4.00 12.93
C ASP A 134 24.36 -4.88 13.08
N SER A 135 23.60 -4.70 14.19
CA SER A 135 22.33 -5.40 14.41
C SER A 135 21.29 -5.06 13.34
N ILE A 136 21.14 -3.79 12.97
CA ILE A 136 20.27 -3.37 11.86
C ILE A 136 20.71 -3.99 10.54
N CYS A 137 22.02 -4.05 10.26
CA CYS A 137 22.52 -4.65 9.02
C CYS A 137 22.29 -6.17 8.96
N ILE A 138 22.32 -6.86 10.11
CA ILE A 138 21.94 -8.27 10.20
C ILE A 138 20.45 -8.43 9.89
N ILE A 139 19.59 -7.63 10.52
CA ILE A 139 18.13 -7.68 10.30
C ILE A 139 17.79 -7.42 8.82
N GLU A 140 18.39 -6.38 8.21
CA GLU A 140 18.18 -6.05 6.80
C GLU A 140 18.52 -7.24 5.88
N ARG A 141 19.60 -7.96 6.18
CA ARG A 141 20.04 -9.14 5.42
C ARG A 141 19.16 -10.37 5.67
N GLU A 142 18.69 -10.58 6.90
CA GLU A 142 17.84 -11.72 7.28
C GLU A 142 16.40 -11.61 6.75
N LEU A 143 15.86 -10.39 6.75
CA LEU A 143 14.49 -10.12 6.32
C LEU A 143 14.36 -9.87 4.81
N GLY A 144 15.43 -9.41 4.16
CA GLY A 144 15.40 -9.08 2.74
C GLY A 144 14.70 -7.75 2.45
N SER A 145 13.98 -7.65 1.33
CA SER A 145 13.32 -6.41 0.92
C SER A 145 12.03 -6.12 1.68
N THR A 146 11.22 -7.15 1.94
CA THR A 146 9.90 -7.03 2.56
C THR A 146 9.64 -8.17 3.52
N CYS A 147 8.85 -7.92 4.56
CA CYS A 147 8.42 -8.94 5.52
C CYS A 147 7.07 -8.59 6.16
N SER A 148 6.47 -9.53 6.91
CA SER A 148 5.30 -9.22 7.73
C SER A 148 5.69 -8.34 8.92
N GLN A 149 4.74 -7.54 9.40
CA GLN A 149 4.94 -6.65 10.55
C GLN A 149 5.39 -7.41 11.81
N ASP A 150 4.78 -8.56 12.10
CA ASP A 150 5.18 -9.40 13.24
C ASP A 150 6.64 -9.84 13.14
N ARG A 151 7.05 -10.32 11.96
CA ARG A 151 8.43 -10.76 11.72
C ARG A 151 9.41 -9.60 11.85
N PHE A 152 9.02 -8.40 11.39
CA PHE A 152 9.81 -7.18 11.56
C PHE A 152 10.04 -6.87 13.03
N TYR A 153 8.98 -6.77 13.84
CA TYR A 153 9.11 -6.46 15.27
C TYR A 153 9.85 -7.54 16.05
N MET A 154 9.62 -8.82 15.76
CA MET A 154 10.38 -9.91 16.40
C MET A 154 11.88 -9.82 16.11
N SER A 155 12.25 -9.35 14.93
CA SER A 155 13.65 -9.20 14.55
C SER A 155 14.33 -8.00 15.19
N LEU A 156 13.55 -7.00 15.63
CA LEU A 156 13.99 -5.82 16.37
C LEU A 156 14.18 -6.08 17.87
N ASP A 157 13.74 -7.23 18.39
CA ASP A 157 13.93 -7.61 19.80
C ASP A 157 15.36 -8.11 20.05
N ARG A 158 16.32 -7.20 19.89
CA ARG A 158 17.75 -7.42 20.13
C ARG A 158 18.20 -6.49 21.24
N GLU A 159 19.04 -6.99 22.15
CA GLU A 159 19.54 -6.24 23.31
C GLU A 159 20.17 -4.91 22.90
N SER A 160 21.06 -4.92 21.90
CA SER A 160 21.67 -3.72 21.33
C SER A 160 20.65 -2.66 20.92
N ILE A 161 19.59 -3.06 20.23
CA ILE A 161 18.50 -2.19 19.79
C ILE A 161 17.71 -1.67 21.00
N ASN A 162 17.39 -2.54 21.97
CA ASN A 162 16.73 -2.27 23.25
C ASN A 162 17.48 -1.26 24.13
N ASP A 163 18.80 -1.21 24.03
CA ASP A 163 19.62 -0.26 24.78
C ASP A 163 19.60 1.17 24.25
N VAL A 164 19.26 1.36 22.97
CA VAL A 164 19.34 2.68 22.29
C VAL A 164 17.99 3.27 21.93
N PHE A 165 17.05 2.44 21.48
CA PHE A 165 15.73 2.89 21.04
C PHE A 165 14.66 2.43 22.01
N ASP A 166 13.89 3.33 22.60
CA ASP A 166 12.75 2.92 23.42
C ASP A 166 11.60 2.35 22.56
N TRP A 167 10.72 1.59 23.19
CA TRP A 167 9.58 0.95 22.52
C TRP A 167 8.60 1.96 21.89
N GLU A 168 8.44 3.12 22.50
CA GLU A 168 7.46 4.13 22.06
C GLU A 168 7.90 4.76 20.72
N TRP A 169 9.18 5.09 20.58
CA TRP A 169 9.75 5.59 19.33
C TRP A 169 9.62 4.56 18.19
N ARG A 170 9.76 3.26 18.48
CA ARG A 170 9.71 2.18 17.49
C ARG A 170 8.33 1.88 16.93
N ILE A 171 7.29 2.14 17.71
CA ILE A 171 5.93 1.74 17.33
C ILE A 171 5.07 2.94 17.00
N HIS A 172 5.24 4.03 17.73
CA HIS A 172 4.39 5.21 17.65
C HIS A 172 5.15 6.46 17.17
N GLY A 173 6.48 6.40 17.11
CA GLY A 173 7.33 7.47 16.61
C GLY A 173 7.85 7.24 15.18
N ASP A 174 8.91 7.97 14.85
CA ASP A 174 9.57 7.91 13.55
C ASP A 174 10.21 6.54 13.25
N GLY A 175 10.40 5.71 14.28
CA GLY A 175 10.90 4.34 14.14
C GLY A 175 9.85 3.33 13.68
N SER A 176 8.58 3.73 13.57
CA SER A 176 7.49 2.88 13.08
C SER A 176 7.78 2.31 11.69
N PRO A 177 7.36 1.05 11.41
CA PRO A 177 7.63 0.42 10.14
C PRO A 177 6.91 1.13 9.00
N GLU A 178 7.66 1.40 7.94
CA GLU A 178 7.13 1.85 6.66
C GLU A 178 6.51 0.66 5.93
N THR A 179 5.23 0.74 5.60
CA THR A 179 4.54 -0.33 4.88
C THR A 179 4.49 -0.07 3.38
N THR A 180 4.73 -1.09 2.55
CA THR A 180 4.62 -0.97 1.09
C THR A 180 3.17 -0.82 0.63
N GLY A 181 2.23 -1.46 1.35
CA GLY A 181 0.87 -1.69 0.85
C GLY A 181 0.83 -2.76 -0.25
N ASP A 182 -0.31 -2.89 -0.92
CA ASP A 182 -0.49 -3.77 -2.08
C ASP A 182 -0.03 -3.05 -3.35
N VAL A 183 1.27 -3.08 -3.62
CA VAL A 183 1.90 -2.40 -4.76
C VAL A 183 1.29 -2.82 -6.09
N ALA A 184 0.83 -4.06 -6.21
CA ALA A 184 0.19 -4.56 -7.41
C ALA A 184 -1.19 -3.91 -7.60
N CYS A 185 -1.99 -3.80 -6.53
CA CYS A 185 -3.27 -3.09 -6.57
C CYS A 185 -3.08 -1.59 -6.84
N GLU A 186 -2.04 -0.98 -6.28
CA GLU A 186 -1.69 0.42 -6.55
C GLU A 186 -1.35 0.63 -8.04
N ALA A 187 -0.54 -0.26 -8.62
CA ALA A 187 -0.22 -0.22 -10.05
C ALA A 187 -1.46 -0.43 -10.93
N PHE A 188 -2.34 -1.37 -10.58
CA PHE A 188 -3.63 -1.54 -11.25
C PHE A 188 -4.45 -0.24 -11.26
N CYS A 189 -4.58 0.40 -10.09
CA CYS A 189 -5.35 1.63 -9.92
C CYS A 189 -4.75 2.80 -10.71
N ARG A 190 -3.43 2.86 -10.84
CA ARG A 190 -2.73 3.91 -11.57
C ARG A 190 -2.79 3.72 -13.08
N GLU A 191 -2.57 2.51 -13.56
CA GLU A 191 -2.35 2.24 -14.99
C GLU A 191 -3.61 1.75 -15.71
N ILE A 192 -4.33 0.78 -15.13
CA ILE A 192 -5.45 0.09 -15.82
C ILE A 192 -6.78 0.80 -15.58
N ALA A 193 -7.05 1.15 -14.33
CA ALA A 193 -8.35 1.71 -13.96
C ALA A 193 -8.72 2.97 -14.78
N PRO A 194 -7.81 3.94 -15.02
CA PRO A 194 -8.15 5.12 -15.82
C PRO A 194 -8.44 4.80 -17.28
N VAL A 195 -7.72 3.83 -17.87
CA VAL A 195 -7.98 3.34 -19.24
C VAL A 195 -9.35 2.70 -19.32
N PHE A 196 -9.70 1.86 -18.35
CA PHE A 196 -11.02 1.24 -18.29
C PHE A 196 -12.13 2.28 -18.11
N ALA A 197 -11.93 3.30 -17.27
CA ALA A 197 -12.87 4.41 -17.12
C ALA A 197 -13.12 5.13 -18.46
N LYS A 198 -12.07 5.34 -19.25
CA LYS A 198 -12.18 5.96 -20.57
C LYS A 198 -13.00 5.11 -21.54
N ILE A 199 -12.75 3.79 -21.59
CA ILE A 199 -13.51 2.86 -22.43
C ILE A 199 -15.01 2.94 -22.10
N LEU A 200 -15.36 2.90 -20.82
CA LEU A 200 -16.75 3.00 -20.38
C LEU A 200 -17.38 4.36 -20.73
N GLN A 201 -16.62 5.45 -20.65
CA GLN A 201 -17.10 6.78 -21.03
C GLN A 201 -17.39 6.85 -22.53
N ASP A 202 -16.47 6.34 -23.36
CA ASP A 202 -16.63 6.31 -24.82
C ASP A 202 -17.85 5.47 -25.24
N GLU A 203 -18.15 4.36 -24.54
CA GLU A 203 -19.37 3.57 -24.77
C GLU A 203 -20.64 4.34 -24.47
N LEU A 204 -20.72 5.00 -23.31
CA LEU A 204 -21.89 5.79 -22.92
C LEU A 204 -22.13 6.96 -23.87
N ASP A 205 -21.06 7.60 -24.35
CA ASP A 205 -21.17 8.71 -25.31
C ASP A 205 -21.70 8.20 -26.66
N GLN A 206 -21.28 7.01 -27.11
CA GLN A 206 -21.80 6.39 -28.34
C GLN A 206 -23.27 5.97 -28.20
N GLU A 207 -23.69 5.46 -27.04
CA GLU A 207 -25.09 5.14 -26.75
C GLU A 207 -25.96 6.40 -26.81
N ALA A 208 -25.53 7.49 -26.17
CA ALA A 208 -26.27 8.76 -26.18
C ALA A 208 -26.41 9.37 -27.60
N MET A 209 -25.38 9.23 -28.44
CA MET A 209 -25.45 9.67 -29.85
C MET A 209 -26.45 8.85 -30.66
N LYS A 210 -26.57 7.53 -30.42
CA LYS A 210 -27.55 6.68 -31.09
C LYS A 210 -28.98 6.98 -30.67
N GLU A 211 -29.20 7.38 -29.42
CA GLU A 211 -30.53 7.76 -28.92
C GLU A 211 -30.98 9.15 -29.41
N SER A 212 -30.04 10.00 -29.81
CA SER A 212 -30.30 11.37 -30.31
C SER A 212 -30.45 11.45 -31.83
N ALA A 213 -30.25 10.35 -32.55
CA ALA A 213 -30.30 10.24 -34.02
C ALA A 213 -31.59 9.57 -34.49
#